data_AF-A0A1Q3TE04-F1
#
_entry.id   AF-A0A1Q3TE04-F1
#
_cell.length_a   1.000
_cell.length_b   1.000
_cell.length_c   1.000
_cell.angle_alpha   90.00
_cell.angle_beta   90.00
_cell.angle_gamma   90.00
#
_symmetry.space_group_name_H-M   'P 1'
#
loop_
_entity.id
_entity.type
_entity.pdbx_description
1 polymer ?
#
loop_
_entity_poly.entity_id
_entity_poly.type
_entity_poly.pdbx_seq_one_letter_code
_entity_poly.pdbx_strand_id
1 'polypeptide(L)'
;MVSWKTSTPKIFLVGDSISIYYGPYLKTFLEGQVELEQKAIETLQGRTFSRNGGDSRRVLDYLKAKLIQPGFHPDYLLLNCGLHDIGRDTIRHDLQVPLDTYRKNLNSIFSLIQAKKIKIIWVTTTPVVDSIHNSRTKVKQRYSKDLEEYNQAAAVVCKRYHVRVIDLHDFTRTLGPDAYLDNVHYKEEIRPQQAAYIAGSLRIILDENASK
;
A
#
# COMPACT_ATOMS: atom_id res chain seq x y z
N MET A 1 27.45 -27.66 15.79
CA MET A 1 27.07 -26.82 14.64
C MET A 1 25.61 -26.46 14.80
N VAL A 2 25.31 -25.23 15.24
CA VAL A 2 23.91 -24.77 15.32
C VAL A 2 23.55 -24.22 13.95
N SER A 3 22.89 -25.04 13.14
CA SER A 3 22.28 -24.62 11.89
C SER A 3 21.03 -23.82 12.22
N TRP A 4 21.17 -22.50 12.38
CA TRP A 4 20.01 -21.61 12.38
C TRP A 4 19.51 -21.53 10.94
N LYS A 5 18.40 -22.22 10.64
CA LYS A 5 17.60 -21.88 9.46
C LYS A 5 17.14 -20.44 9.68
N THR A 6 17.63 -19.50 8.88
CA THR A 6 16.96 -18.21 8.71
C THR A 6 15.57 -18.53 8.18
N SER A 7 14.54 -18.43 9.01
CA SER A 7 13.18 -18.65 8.56
C SER A 7 12.85 -17.65 7.47
N THR A 8 12.19 -18.10 6.41
CA THR A 8 11.73 -17.27 5.30
C THR A 8 10.92 -16.07 5.85
N PRO A 9 11.28 -14.81 5.53
CA PRO A 9 10.56 -13.65 6.03
C PRO A 9 9.08 -13.67 5.66
N LYS A 10 8.20 -13.36 6.62
CA LYS A 10 6.75 -13.28 6.42
C LYS A 10 6.34 -11.84 6.13
N ILE A 11 5.75 -11.61 4.96
CA ILE A 11 5.27 -10.30 4.54
C ILE A 11 3.75 -10.35 4.37
N PHE A 12 3.05 -9.40 4.99
CA PHE A 12 1.62 -9.20 4.77
C PHE A 12 1.37 -7.91 4.01
N LEU A 13 0.75 -8.00 2.82
CA LEU A 13 0.44 -6.88 1.95
C LEU A 13 -0.96 -6.33 2.20
N VAL A 14 -1.03 -5.03 2.54
CA VAL A 14 -2.28 -4.26 2.61
C VAL A 14 -2.17 -3.08 1.67
N GLY A 15 -3.07 -3.01 0.69
CA GLY A 15 -3.18 -1.91 -0.23
C GLY A 15 -4.55 -1.84 -0.88
N ASP A 16 -4.70 -0.96 -1.86
CA ASP A 16 -5.93 -0.80 -2.62
C ASP A 16 -6.00 -1.76 -3.84
N SER A 17 -6.83 -1.43 -4.82
CA SER A 17 -6.99 -2.20 -6.06
C SER A 17 -5.72 -2.29 -6.90
N ILE A 18 -4.80 -1.32 -6.81
CA ILE A 18 -3.51 -1.40 -7.50
C ILE A 18 -2.70 -2.56 -6.94
N SER A 19 -2.68 -2.73 -5.62
CA SER A 19 -1.99 -3.86 -4.98
C SER A 19 -2.62 -5.21 -5.27
N ILE A 20 -3.95 -5.25 -5.45
CA ILE A 20 -4.67 -6.45 -5.90
C ILE A 20 -4.18 -6.87 -7.30
N TYR A 21 -3.88 -5.91 -8.17
CA TYR A 21 -3.50 -6.14 -9.56
C TYR A 21 -2.03 -6.57 -9.70
N TYR A 22 -1.09 -5.91 -9.01
CA TYR A 22 0.33 -6.33 -9.05
C TYR A 22 0.62 -7.52 -8.11
N GLY A 23 -0.23 -7.77 -7.10
CA GLY A 23 0.00 -8.75 -6.04
C GLY A 23 0.32 -10.18 -6.51
N PRO A 24 -0.40 -10.75 -7.50
CA PRO A 24 -0.08 -12.07 -8.04
C PRO A 24 1.34 -12.15 -8.63
N TYR A 25 1.74 -11.17 -9.43
CA TYR A 25 3.09 -11.10 -10.00
C TYR A 25 4.15 -10.91 -8.92
N LEU A 26 3.87 -10.08 -7.91
CA LEU A 26 4.78 -9.87 -6.78
C LEU A 26 5.03 -11.17 -6.01
N LYS A 27 3.98 -11.97 -5.81
CA LYS A 27 4.10 -13.30 -5.20
C LYS A 27 4.99 -14.22 -6.03
N THR A 28 4.82 -14.24 -7.35
CA THR A 28 5.69 -15.02 -8.26
C THR A 28 7.14 -14.56 -8.20
N PHE A 29 7.41 -13.25 -8.23
CA PHE A 29 8.79 -12.74 -8.18
C PHE A 29 9.52 -13.00 -6.86
N LEU A 30 8.78 -13.20 -5.76
CA LEU A 30 9.34 -13.45 -4.43
C LEU A 30 9.22 -14.91 -3.99
N GLU A 31 8.81 -15.80 -4.88
CA GLU A 31 8.68 -17.23 -4.59
C GLU A 31 10.02 -17.80 -4.11
N GLY A 32 9.98 -18.59 -3.04
CA GLY A 32 11.16 -19.15 -2.37
C GLY A 32 11.99 -18.15 -1.56
N GLN A 33 11.70 -16.84 -1.63
CA GLN A 33 12.45 -15.80 -0.91
C GLN A 33 11.70 -15.25 0.30
N VAL A 34 10.36 -15.10 0.19
CA VAL A 34 9.50 -14.63 1.28
C VAL A 34 8.19 -15.40 1.31
N GLU A 35 7.55 -15.47 2.47
CA GLU A 35 6.16 -15.89 2.60
C GLU A 35 5.27 -14.65 2.45
N LEU A 36 4.78 -14.40 1.22
CA LEU A 36 3.90 -13.27 0.93
C LEU A 36 2.42 -13.67 1.03
N GLU A 37 1.75 -13.10 2.03
CA GLU A 37 0.30 -13.07 2.11
C GLU A 37 -0.22 -11.68 1.77
N GLN A 38 -1.43 -11.62 1.22
CA GLN A 38 -2.11 -10.36 0.92
C GLN A 38 -3.45 -10.35 1.62
N LYS A 39 -3.87 -9.16 2.06
CA LYS A 39 -5.22 -8.89 2.54
C LYS A 39 -6.26 -9.55 1.62
N ALA A 40 -7.04 -10.47 2.17
CA ALA A 40 -8.14 -11.15 1.50
C ALA A 40 -9.49 -10.56 1.94
N ILE A 41 -10.58 -11.12 1.37
CA ILE A 41 -11.90 -10.94 1.96
C ILE A 41 -11.95 -11.78 3.24
N GLU A 42 -12.25 -11.14 4.37
CA GLU A 42 -12.32 -11.84 5.66
C GLU A 42 -13.28 -11.13 6.62
N THR A 43 -13.91 -11.91 7.50
CA THR A 43 -14.78 -11.39 8.56
C THR A 43 -14.04 -11.39 9.88
N LEU A 44 -13.81 -10.20 10.44
CA LEU A 44 -13.13 -10.02 11.72
C LEU A 44 -14.04 -9.26 12.66
N GLN A 45 -14.23 -9.77 13.87
CA GLN A 45 -15.09 -9.14 14.89
C GLN A 45 -16.49 -8.80 14.37
N GLY A 46 -17.10 -9.71 13.60
CA GLY A 46 -18.45 -9.53 13.04
C GLY A 46 -18.54 -8.55 11.85
N ARG A 47 -17.42 -7.99 11.37
CA ARG A 47 -17.37 -7.11 10.20
C ARG A 47 -16.63 -7.75 9.03
N THR A 48 -17.26 -7.76 7.86
CA THR A 48 -16.62 -8.22 6.62
C THR A 48 -15.77 -7.12 6.00
N PHE A 49 -14.49 -7.41 5.79
CA PHE A 49 -13.56 -6.53 5.10
C PHE A 49 -13.31 -7.03 3.67
N SER A 50 -13.37 -6.12 2.69
CA SER A 50 -13.07 -6.39 1.28
C SER A 50 -11.60 -6.68 1.05
N ARG A 51 -11.23 -7.37 -0.05
CA ARG A 51 -9.82 -7.50 -0.48
C ARG A 51 -9.14 -6.14 -0.63
N ASN A 52 -9.85 -5.16 -1.19
CA ASN A 52 -9.37 -3.78 -1.34
C ASN A 52 -9.33 -3.08 0.02
N GLY A 53 -8.17 -2.51 0.37
CA GLY A 53 -7.95 -1.76 1.62
C GLY A 53 -8.80 -0.50 1.72
N GLY A 54 -9.15 0.13 0.59
CA GLY A 54 -9.92 1.36 0.53
C GLY A 54 -9.12 2.58 0.99
N ASP A 55 -9.78 3.51 1.69
CA ASP A 55 -9.14 4.69 2.25
C ASP A 55 -8.41 4.39 3.58
N SER A 56 -7.62 5.34 4.07
CA SER A 56 -6.86 5.19 5.32
C SER A 56 -7.72 4.88 6.55
N ARG A 57 -9.00 5.28 6.59
CA ARG A 57 -9.91 4.93 7.70
C ARG A 57 -10.21 3.43 7.67
N ARG A 58 -10.54 2.90 6.50
CA ARG A 58 -10.82 1.47 6.31
C ARG A 58 -9.59 0.60 6.59
N VAL A 59 -8.40 1.06 6.19
CA VAL A 59 -7.14 0.40 6.53
C VAL A 59 -6.88 0.41 8.04
N LEU A 60 -7.08 1.55 8.71
CA LEU A 60 -6.94 1.63 10.17
C LEU A 60 -7.91 0.69 10.90
N ASP A 61 -9.19 0.70 10.52
CA ASP A 61 -10.21 -0.21 11.07
C ASP A 61 -9.83 -1.67 10.89
N TYR A 62 -9.39 -2.04 9.68
CA TYR A 62 -8.96 -3.39 9.37
C TYR A 62 -7.77 -3.82 10.24
N LEU A 63 -6.75 -2.98 10.36
CA LEU A 63 -5.54 -3.31 11.13
C LEU A 63 -5.84 -3.39 12.63
N LYS A 64 -6.71 -2.54 13.17
CA LYS A 64 -7.21 -2.70 14.55
C LYS A 64 -7.84 -4.08 14.77
N ALA A 65 -8.58 -4.59 13.78
CA ALA A 65 -9.21 -5.90 13.88
C ALA A 65 -8.25 -7.07 13.64
N LYS A 66 -7.33 -6.93 12.68
CA LYS A 66 -6.38 -7.97 12.25
C LYS A 66 -5.27 -8.20 13.25
N LEU A 67 -4.71 -7.13 13.84
CA LEU A 67 -3.57 -7.19 14.76
C LEU A 67 -3.85 -7.88 16.10
N ILE A 68 -5.13 -8.16 16.40
CA ILE A 68 -5.51 -8.93 17.60
C ILE A 68 -5.82 -10.39 17.30
N GLN A 69 -5.84 -10.80 16.03
CA GLN A 69 -6.13 -12.18 15.66
C GLN A 69 -4.99 -13.10 16.12
N PRO A 70 -5.29 -14.22 16.80
CA PRO A 70 -4.29 -15.23 17.12
C PRO A 70 -3.58 -15.69 15.84
N GLY A 71 -2.26 -15.81 15.89
CA GLY A 71 -1.49 -16.25 14.73
C GLY A 71 -1.19 -15.17 13.69
N PHE A 72 -1.67 -13.93 13.83
CA PHE A 72 -1.23 -12.85 12.95
C PHE A 72 0.07 -12.21 13.46
N HIS A 73 1.20 -12.67 12.93
CA HIS A 73 2.55 -12.22 13.32
C HIS A 73 3.51 -12.18 12.10
N PRO A 74 3.20 -11.43 11.03
CA PRO A 74 4.15 -11.23 9.96
C PRO A 74 5.37 -10.44 10.46
N ASP A 75 6.53 -10.66 9.85
CA ASP A 75 7.73 -9.86 10.14
C ASP A 75 7.59 -8.45 9.58
N TYR A 76 6.96 -8.34 8.39
CA TYR A 76 6.78 -7.08 7.67
C TYR A 76 5.33 -6.85 7.25
N LEU A 77 4.89 -5.60 7.31
CA LEU A 77 3.70 -5.11 6.65
C LEU A 77 4.11 -4.26 5.44
N LEU A 78 3.80 -4.75 4.23
CA LEU A 78 3.92 -3.96 3.00
C LEU A 78 2.62 -3.18 2.82
N LEU A 79 2.68 -1.86 3.00
CA LEU A 79 1.50 -1.05 3.22
C LEU A 79 1.37 0.10 2.22
N ASN A 80 0.16 0.29 1.69
CA ASN A 80 -0.25 1.48 0.95
C ASN A 80 -1.70 1.88 1.31
N CYS A 81 -1.94 3.20 1.40
CA CYS A 81 -3.26 3.80 1.23
C CYS A 81 -3.11 5.28 0.85
N GLY A 82 -4.05 5.80 0.06
CA GLY A 82 -4.07 7.22 -0.34
C GLY A 82 -4.94 7.50 -1.56
N LEU A 83 -5.01 6.57 -2.51
CA LEU A 83 -5.78 6.79 -3.74
C LEU A 83 -7.28 6.95 -3.48
N HIS A 84 -7.83 6.23 -2.50
CA HIS A 84 -9.24 6.39 -2.10
C HIS A 84 -9.46 7.61 -1.19
N ASP A 85 -8.44 8.06 -0.48
CA ASP A 85 -8.49 9.22 0.41
C ASP A 85 -8.67 10.53 -0.35
N ILE A 86 -7.98 10.68 -1.50
CA ILE A 86 -8.05 11.87 -2.36
C ILE A 86 -9.29 11.95 -3.25
N GLY A 87 -10.19 10.98 -3.14
CA GLY A 87 -11.43 10.99 -3.90
C GLY A 87 -12.29 12.19 -3.55
N ARG A 88 -12.71 12.98 -4.54
CA ARG A 88 -13.64 14.10 -4.33
C ARG A 88 -15.06 13.74 -4.73
N ASP A 89 -16.00 14.13 -3.87
CA ASP A 89 -17.42 14.14 -4.22
C ASP A 89 -17.66 15.09 -5.40
N THR A 90 -18.48 14.69 -6.37
CA THR A 90 -18.64 15.45 -7.62
C THR A 90 -19.59 16.65 -7.49
N ILE A 91 -20.30 16.79 -6.36
CA ILE A 91 -21.22 17.89 -6.08
C ILE A 91 -20.59 18.83 -5.06
N ARG A 92 -20.13 18.28 -3.93
CA ARG A 92 -19.59 19.06 -2.81
C ARG A 92 -18.11 19.38 -2.96
N HIS A 93 -17.40 18.65 -3.83
CA HIS A 93 -15.95 18.74 -4.04
C HIS A 93 -15.10 18.45 -2.79
N ASP A 94 -15.71 17.95 -1.71
CA ASP A 94 -15.02 17.55 -0.49
C ASP A 94 -14.14 16.31 -0.72
N LEU A 95 -12.95 16.31 -0.11
CA LEU A 95 -12.07 15.14 -0.06
C LEU A 95 -12.69 14.04 0.80
N GLN A 96 -12.65 12.80 0.31
CA GLN A 96 -13.20 11.64 0.99
C GLN A 96 -12.59 11.46 2.38
N VAL A 97 -11.27 11.62 2.49
CA VAL A 97 -10.57 11.75 3.77
C VAL A 97 -9.77 13.03 3.73
N PRO A 98 -10.11 14.08 4.49
CA PRO A 98 -9.32 15.31 4.54
C PRO A 98 -7.86 15.06 4.94
N LEU A 99 -6.94 15.87 4.43
CA LEU A 99 -5.50 15.68 4.57
C LEU A 99 -5.03 15.52 6.03
N ASP A 100 -5.57 16.32 6.95
CA ASP A 100 -5.24 16.22 8.38
C ASP A 100 -5.73 14.91 9.00
N THR A 101 -6.90 14.43 8.58
CA THR A 101 -7.42 13.13 8.99
C THR A 101 -6.57 12.00 8.43
N TYR A 102 -6.14 12.10 7.17
CA TYR A 102 -5.21 11.15 6.56
C TYR A 102 -3.89 11.07 7.36
N ARG A 103 -3.28 12.21 7.70
CA ARG A 103 -2.09 12.26 8.58
C ARG A 103 -2.34 11.57 9.92
N LYS A 104 -3.44 11.88 10.59
CA LYS A 104 -3.81 11.26 11.89
C LYS A 104 -3.99 9.75 11.76
N ASN A 105 -4.62 9.29 10.68
CA ASN A 105 -4.80 7.87 10.40
C ASN A 105 -3.45 7.18 10.21
N LEU A 106 -2.54 7.73 9.40
CA LEU A 106 -1.22 7.14 9.20
C LEU A 106 -0.41 7.06 10.50
N ASN A 107 -0.39 8.12 11.32
CA ASN A 107 0.28 8.07 12.63
C ASN A 107 -0.31 6.96 13.51
N SER A 108 -1.64 6.81 13.52
CA SER A 108 -2.32 5.76 14.28
C SER A 108 -1.98 4.36 13.76
N ILE A 109 -2.01 4.17 12.44
CA ILE A 109 -1.65 2.91 11.79
C ILE A 109 -0.21 2.53 12.15
N PHE A 110 0.75 3.45 11.98
CA PHE A 110 2.16 3.14 12.19
C PHE A 110 2.45 2.85 13.67
N SER A 111 1.84 3.62 14.58
CA SER A 111 1.95 3.37 16.02
C SER A 111 1.40 1.98 16.41
N LEU A 112 0.24 1.58 15.85
CA LEU A 112 -0.37 0.28 16.15
C LEU A 112 0.50 -0.89 15.67
N ILE A 113 1.07 -0.78 14.47
CA ILE A 113 1.89 -1.84 13.89
C ILE A 113 3.23 -1.96 14.64
N GLN A 114 3.90 -0.84 14.94
CA GLN A 114 5.16 -0.87 15.70
C GLN A 114 5.00 -1.39 17.13
N ALA A 115 3.86 -1.13 17.78
CA ALA A 115 3.56 -1.71 19.10
C ALA A 115 3.48 -3.25 19.06
N LYS A 116 3.21 -3.85 17.88
CA LYS A 116 3.25 -5.29 17.64
C LYS A 116 4.62 -5.80 17.17
N LYS A 117 5.64 -4.93 17.12
CA LYS A 117 6.99 -5.21 16.63
C LYS A 117 7.04 -5.69 15.17
N ILE A 118 6.02 -5.37 14.39
CA ILE A 118 5.97 -5.64 12.95
C ILE A 118 6.67 -4.48 12.24
N LYS A 119 7.58 -4.78 11.32
CA LYS A 119 8.28 -3.75 10.53
C LYS A 119 7.37 -3.24 9.41
N ILE A 120 7.34 -1.94 9.19
CA ILE A 120 6.53 -1.35 8.12
C ILE A 120 7.43 -1.06 6.91
N ILE A 121 6.92 -1.39 5.72
CA ILE A 121 7.47 -0.94 4.44
C ILE A 121 6.35 -0.22 3.71
N TRP A 122 6.51 1.09 3.50
CA TRP A 122 5.51 1.92 2.83
C TRP A 122 5.73 1.91 1.33
N VAL A 123 4.65 1.75 0.56
CA VAL A 123 4.65 1.89 -0.90
C VAL A 123 3.91 3.18 -1.24
N THR A 124 4.57 4.10 -1.96
CA THR A 124 3.95 5.39 -2.33
C THR A 124 2.75 5.18 -3.25
N THR A 125 1.73 6.04 -3.12
CA THR A 125 0.51 5.96 -3.94
C THR A 125 0.85 6.30 -5.38
N THR A 126 0.41 5.47 -6.35
CA THR A 126 0.70 5.66 -7.78
C THR A 126 0.06 6.91 -8.38
N PRO A 127 0.61 7.48 -9.47
CA PRO A 127 0.14 8.76 -10.00
C PRO A 127 -1.32 8.75 -10.46
N VAL A 128 -1.95 9.93 -10.40
CA VAL A 128 -3.23 10.24 -11.06
C VAL A 128 -2.94 11.25 -12.17
N VAL A 129 -3.47 11.01 -13.37
CA VAL A 129 -3.43 11.97 -14.47
C VAL A 129 -4.82 12.57 -14.63
N ASP A 130 -4.97 13.86 -14.29
CA ASP A 130 -6.26 14.55 -14.18
C ASP A 130 -7.13 14.40 -15.44
N SER A 131 -6.53 14.59 -16.63
CA SER A 131 -7.21 14.49 -17.92
C SER A 131 -7.71 13.08 -18.23
N ILE A 132 -7.00 12.04 -17.78
CA ILE A 132 -7.41 10.64 -17.93
C ILE A 132 -8.46 10.30 -16.89
N HIS A 133 -8.22 10.67 -15.62
CA HIS A 133 -9.09 10.27 -14.52
C HIS A 133 -10.48 10.87 -14.67
N ASN A 134 -10.54 12.20 -14.76
CA ASN A 134 -11.79 12.95 -14.65
C ASN A 134 -12.60 12.93 -15.95
N SER A 135 -12.01 12.54 -17.09
CA SER A 135 -12.76 12.31 -18.34
C SER A 135 -13.43 10.93 -18.39
N ARG A 136 -12.89 9.94 -17.65
CA ARG A 136 -13.31 8.53 -17.71
C ARG A 136 -14.21 8.10 -16.55
N THR A 137 -14.52 8.98 -15.59
CA THR A 137 -15.50 8.70 -14.53
C THR A 137 -16.28 9.94 -14.14
N LYS A 138 -17.54 9.74 -13.75
CA LYS A 138 -18.42 10.76 -13.16
C LYS A 138 -18.77 10.48 -11.69
N VAL A 139 -18.25 9.39 -11.14
CA VAL A 139 -18.59 8.92 -9.79
C VAL A 139 -17.76 9.65 -8.72
N LYS A 140 -16.51 9.97 -9.06
CA LYS A 140 -15.53 10.53 -8.13
C LYS A 140 -14.42 11.20 -8.91
N GLN A 141 -14.08 12.42 -8.56
CA GLN A 141 -12.94 13.12 -9.14
C GLN A 141 -11.68 12.83 -8.32
N ARG A 142 -10.53 12.91 -8.99
CA ARG A 142 -9.21 12.89 -8.33
C ARG A 142 -8.28 13.84 -9.07
N TYR A 143 -7.36 14.44 -8.34
CA TYR A 143 -6.42 15.41 -8.85
C TYR A 143 -5.00 15.03 -8.43
N SER A 144 -4.07 15.14 -9.36
CA SER A 144 -2.63 14.94 -9.14
C SER A 144 -2.09 15.83 -8.01
N LYS A 145 -2.58 17.07 -7.90
CA LYS A 145 -2.23 17.98 -6.81
C LYS A 145 -2.58 17.40 -5.43
N ASP A 146 -3.79 16.89 -5.26
CA ASP A 146 -4.18 16.24 -4.00
C ASP A 146 -3.29 15.03 -3.73
N LEU A 147 -2.99 14.25 -4.76
CA LEU A 147 -2.12 13.08 -4.64
C LEU A 147 -0.70 13.43 -4.16
N GLU A 148 -0.12 14.50 -4.69
CA GLU A 148 1.19 15.01 -4.30
C GLU A 148 1.19 15.43 -2.82
N GLU A 149 0.18 16.19 -2.38
CA GLU A 149 0.03 16.61 -0.98
C GLU A 149 -0.08 15.41 -0.03
N TYR A 150 -0.77 14.33 -0.44
CA TYR A 150 -0.95 13.13 0.37
C TYR A 150 0.31 12.26 0.40
N ASN A 151 1.01 12.09 -0.72
CA ASN A 151 2.30 11.40 -0.73
C ASN A 151 3.33 12.16 0.11
N GLN A 152 3.36 13.49 0.06
CA GLN A 152 4.21 14.32 0.93
C GLN A 152 3.86 14.15 2.41
N ALA A 153 2.56 14.13 2.75
CA ALA A 153 2.10 13.86 4.10
C ALA A 153 2.54 12.47 4.60
N ALA A 154 2.42 11.44 3.75
CA ALA A 154 2.88 10.09 4.06
C ALA A 154 4.40 10.04 4.27
N ALA A 155 5.19 10.75 3.44
CA ALA A 155 6.64 10.82 3.57
C ALA A 155 7.08 11.41 4.93
N VAL A 156 6.41 12.47 5.40
CA VAL A 156 6.67 13.07 6.72
C VAL A 156 6.42 12.05 7.84
N VAL A 157 5.32 11.30 7.76
CA VAL A 157 5.00 10.26 8.75
C VAL A 157 6.01 9.10 8.67
N CYS A 158 6.38 8.66 7.46
CA CYS A 158 7.40 7.62 7.28
C CYS A 158 8.73 8.02 7.91
N LYS A 159 9.18 9.26 7.71
CA LYS A 159 10.40 9.80 8.33
C LYS A 159 10.31 9.77 9.85
N ARG A 160 9.20 10.23 10.43
CA ARG A 160 8.98 10.24 11.89
C ARG A 160 9.11 8.85 12.51
N TYR A 161 8.57 7.84 11.84
CA TYR A 161 8.54 6.45 12.33
C TYR A 161 9.71 5.59 11.81
N HIS A 162 10.68 6.17 11.08
CA HIS A 162 11.80 5.46 10.47
C HIS A 162 11.37 4.29 9.55
N VAL A 163 10.27 4.50 8.82
CA VAL A 163 9.70 3.51 7.89
C VAL A 163 10.45 3.55 6.55
N ARG A 164 10.82 2.38 6.02
CA ARG A 164 11.41 2.26 4.68
C ARG A 164 10.32 2.50 3.63
N VAL A 165 10.69 3.19 2.55
CA VAL A 165 9.77 3.58 1.48
C VAL A 165 10.21 2.95 0.16
N ILE A 166 9.26 2.35 -0.55
CA ILE A 166 9.39 1.91 -1.94
C ILE A 166 8.62 2.92 -2.80
N ASP A 167 9.32 3.63 -3.68
CA ASP A 167 8.73 4.71 -4.47
C ASP A 167 8.06 4.20 -5.75
N LEU A 168 6.91 3.54 -5.57
CA LEU A 168 6.11 3.07 -6.70
C LEU A 168 5.49 4.21 -7.50
N HIS A 169 5.27 5.38 -6.89
CA HIS A 169 4.76 6.58 -7.56
C HIS A 169 5.66 6.99 -8.71
N ASP A 170 6.92 7.31 -8.42
CA ASP A 170 7.83 7.81 -9.46
C ASP A 170 8.20 6.75 -10.47
N PHE A 171 8.41 5.50 -10.04
CA PHE A 171 8.57 4.39 -10.99
C PHE A 171 7.39 4.28 -11.95
N THR A 172 6.16 4.33 -11.45
CA THR A 172 4.98 4.20 -12.31
C THR A 172 4.82 5.43 -13.21
N ARG A 173 5.19 6.61 -12.74
CA ARG A 173 5.17 7.85 -13.51
C ARG A 173 6.07 7.76 -14.75
N THR A 174 7.20 7.06 -14.69
CA THR A 174 8.08 6.88 -15.86
C THR A 174 7.49 6.00 -16.96
N LEU A 175 6.43 5.23 -16.68
CA LEU A 175 5.76 4.36 -17.66
C LEU A 175 4.79 5.13 -18.58
N GLY A 176 4.52 6.41 -18.28
CA GLY A 176 3.74 7.30 -19.12
C GLY A 176 2.21 7.07 -19.09
N PRO A 177 1.44 7.96 -19.74
CA PRO A 177 -0.03 7.92 -19.72
C PRO A 177 -0.62 6.71 -20.46
N ASP A 178 0.12 6.09 -21.38
CA ASP A 178 -0.33 4.90 -22.10
C ASP A 178 -0.36 3.64 -21.23
N ALA A 179 0.20 3.69 -20.01
CA ALA A 179 0.16 2.61 -19.04
C ALA A 179 -1.24 2.35 -18.45
N TYR A 180 -2.15 3.34 -18.52
CA TYR A 180 -3.47 3.24 -17.89
C TYR A 180 -4.44 2.39 -18.72
N LEU A 181 -5.10 1.44 -18.04
CA LEU A 181 -6.22 0.65 -18.57
C LEU A 181 -7.51 1.47 -18.56
N ASP A 182 -7.77 2.16 -17.45
CA ASP A 182 -8.99 2.92 -17.22
C ASP A 182 -8.68 4.32 -16.67
N ASN A 183 -9.50 4.85 -15.76
CA ASN A 183 -9.29 6.15 -15.13
C ASN A 183 -8.13 6.15 -14.12
N VAL A 184 -7.69 4.99 -13.60
CA VAL A 184 -6.68 4.95 -12.52
C VAL A 184 -5.86 3.65 -12.45
N HIS A 185 -6.39 2.54 -12.95
CA HIS A 185 -5.72 1.25 -12.96
C HIS A 185 -4.87 1.08 -14.21
N TYR A 186 -3.92 0.15 -14.12
CA TYR A 186 -2.92 -0.11 -15.15
C TYR A 186 -3.25 -1.33 -16.00
N LYS A 187 -2.79 -1.29 -17.25
CA LYS A 187 -2.87 -2.41 -18.20
C LYS A 187 -2.11 -3.62 -17.68
N GLU A 188 -2.43 -4.80 -18.20
CA GLU A 188 -1.91 -6.06 -17.67
C GLU A 188 -0.38 -6.13 -17.76
N GLU A 189 0.20 -5.66 -18.86
CA GLU A 189 1.64 -5.61 -19.13
C GLU A 189 2.43 -4.68 -18.19
N ILE A 190 1.74 -3.77 -17.49
CA ILE A 190 2.34 -2.81 -16.55
C ILE A 190 2.43 -3.39 -15.14
N ARG A 191 1.43 -4.20 -14.74
CA ARG A 191 1.35 -4.81 -13.41
C ARG A 191 2.59 -5.64 -13.02
N PRO A 192 3.18 -6.49 -13.89
CA PRO A 192 4.42 -7.19 -13.56
C PRO A 192 5.61 -6.25 -13.45
N GLN A 193 5.65 -5.12 -14.17
CA GLN A 193 6.74 -4.15 -14.03
C GLN A 193 6.71 -3.47 -12.65
N GLN A 194 5.51 -3.07 -12.19
CA GLN A 194 5.29 -2.57 -10.84
C GLN A 194 5.70 -3.60 -9.78
N ALA A 195 5.27 -4.86 -9.94
CA ALA A 195 5.65 -5.94 -9.05
C ALA A 195 7.15 -6.21 -9.03
N ALA A 196 7.83 -6.19 -10.18
CA ALA A 196 9.27 -6.41 -10.29
C ALA A 196 10.06 -5.30 -9.58
N TYR A 197 9.64 -4.04 -9.74
CA TYR A 197 10.23 -2.90 -9.04
C TYR A 197 10.13 -3.03 -7.52
N ILE A 198 8.94 -3.40 -7.02
CA ILE A 198 8.72 -3.67 -5.59
C ILE A 198 9.56 -4.85 -5.11
N ALA A 199 9.61 -5.95 -5.88
CA ALA A 199 10.37 -7.14 -5.52
C ALA A 199 11.87 -6.84 -5.41
N GLY A 200 12.45 -6.11 -6.36
CA GLY A 200 13.84 -5.67 -6.30
C GLY A 200 14.12 -4.80 -5.07
N SER A 201 13.22 -3.84 -4.78
CA SER A 201 13.33 -2.97 -3.61
C SER A 201 13.22 -3.74 -2.29
N LEU A 202 12.34 -4.74 -2.22
CA LEU A 202 12.20 -5.60 -1.05
C LEU A 202 13.45 -6.42 -0.78
N ARG A 203 14.09 -7.00 -1.80
CA ARG A 203 15.34 -7.75 -1.64
C ARG A 203 16.41 -6.89 -0.96
N ILE A 204 16.61 -5.68 -1.46
CA ILE A 204 17.55 -4.71 -0.87
C ILE A 204 17.21 -4.43 0.60
N ILE A 205 15.94 -4.13 0.91
CA ILE A 205 15.50 -3.84 2.28
C ILE A 205 15.69 -5.05 3.21
N LEU A 206 15.45 -6.27 2.73
CA LEU A 206 15.57 -7.49 3.52
C LEU A 206 17.04 -7.86 3.76
N ASP A 207 17.90 -7.70 2.75
CA ASP A 207 19.35 -7.95 2.86
C ASP A 207 20.04 -6.99 3.85
N GLU A 208 19.67 -5.69 3.81
CA GLU A 208 20.13 -4.68 4.77
C GLU A 208 19.75 -5.02 6.23
N ASN A 209 18.65 -5.73 6.43
CA ASN A 209 18.17 -6.14 7.74
C ASN A 209 18.80 -7.45 8.21
N ALA A 210 19.18 -8.35 7.30
CA ALA A 210 19.89 -9.59 7.65
C ALA A 210 21.35 -9.34 8.05
N SER A 211 21.92 -8.20 7.62
CA SER A 211 23.31 -7.80 7.87
C SER A 211 23.50 -7.01 9.18
N LYS A 212 22.44 -6.81 9.99
CA LYS A 212 22.45 -6.07 11.26
C LYS A 212 22.07 -6.98 12.41
#